data_AF-A0A645I3R3-F1
#
_entry.id   AF-A0A645I3R3-F1
#
_cell.length_a   1.000
_cell.length_b   1.000
_cell.length_c   1.000
_cell.angle_alpha   90.00
_cell.angle_beta   90.00
_cell.angle_gamma   90.00
#
_symmetry.space_group_name_H-M   'P 1'
#
loop_
_entity.id
_entity.type
_entity.pdbx_description
1 polymer ?
#
loop_
_entity_poly.entity_id
_entity_poly.type
_entity_poly.pdbx_seq_one_letter_code
_entity_poly.pdbx_strand_id
1 'polypeptide(L)'
;MRSINRVMDDLSLKLACSVREGMQLSVLQSSDIISDTRDKWKQIGKKYNSISTVIIANCVLRSFELNSKEQMQDYVDIFANEKLIGFCSYGEAFIGHMNHSTTFLILE
;
A
#
# COMPACT_ATOMS: atom_id res chain seq x y z
N MET A 1 1.07 5.40 -7.88
CA MET A 1 -0.10 4.82 -8.57
C MET A 1 -1.34 5.62 -8.23
N ARG A 2 -2.28 5.76 -9.17
CA ARG A 2 -3.55 6.49 -9.02
C ARG A 2 -4.67 5.51 -9.35
N SER A 3 -5.43 5.08 -8.34
CA SER A 3 -6.42 4.03 -8.55
C SER A 3 -7.74 4.58 -9.05
N ILE A 4 -8.36 3.85 -9.97
CA ILE A 4 -9.72 4.13 -10.40
C ILE A 4 -10.65 3.75 -9.25
N ASN A 5 -11.44 4.72 -8.80
CA ASN A 5 -12.48 4.50 -7.80
C ASN A 5 -13.80 4.09 -8.47
N ARG A 6 -14.13 4.69 -9.62
CA ARG A 6 -15.35 4.42 -10.37
C ARG A 6 -15.19 4.78 -11.85
N VAL A 7 -15.79 3.99 -12.73
CA VAL A 7 -16.09 4.35 -14.12
C VAL A 7 -17.52 4.90 -14.15
N MET A 8 -17.69 6.10 -14.69
CA MET A 8 -18.98 6.79 -14.80
C MET A 8 -19.73 6.31 -16.07
N ASP A 9 -21.03 6.61 -16.16
CA ASP A 9 -21.88 6.18 -17.28
C ASP A 9 -21.43 6.77 -18.63
N ASP A 10 -20.81 7.94 -18.62
CA ASP A 10 -20.21 8.61 -19.78
C ASP A 10 -18.77 8.14 -20.09
N LEU A 11 -18.34 7.05 -19.46
CA LEU A 11 -16.98 6.48 -19.53
C LEU A 11 -15.89 7.37 -18.90
N SER A 12 -16.24 8.46 -18.23
CA SER A 12 -15.27 9.23 -17.45
C SER A 12 -14.80 8.46 -16.21
N LEU A 13 -13.58 8.76 -15.75
CA LEU A 13 -12.96 8.07 -14.61
C LEU A 13 -12.96 8.95 -13.37
N LYS A 14 -13.57 8.46 -12.28
CA LYS A 14 -13.37 9.02 -10.95
C LYS A 14 -12.18 8.31 -10.30
N LEU A 15 -11.11 9.05 -10.04
CA LEU A 15 -9.93 8.54 -9.35
C LEU A 15 -10.09 8.65 -7.83
N ALA A 16 -9.44 7.76 -7.09
CA ALA A 16 -9.43 7.74 -5.62
C ALA A 16 -8.62 8.90 -5.00
N CYS A 17 -8.15 9.84 -5.82
CA CYS A 17 -7.20 10.88 -5.48
C CYS A 17 -7.17 11.97 -6.56
N SER A 18 -6.71 13.17 -6.20
CA SER A 18 -6.76 14.34 -7.10
C SER A 18 -5.74 14.26 -8.23
N VAL A 19 -6.12 14.65 -9.44
CA VAL A 19 -5.20 14.83 -10.57
C VAL A 19 -5.30 16.27 -11.06
N ARG A 20 -4.19 16.83 -11.54
CA ARG A 20 -4.16 18.17 -12.10
C ARG A 20 -4.47 18.12 -13.59
N GLU A 21 -5.14 19.14 -14.10
CA GLU A 21 -5.33 19.31 -15.53
C GLU A 21 -3.97 19.37 -16.25
N GLY A 22 -3.88 18.75 -17.43
CA GLY A 22 -2.65 18.65 -18.21
C GLY A 22 -1.60 17.66 -17.66
N MET A 23 -1.88 16.97 -16.54
CA MET A 23 -1.00 15.92 -16.03
C MET A 23 -0.99 14.71 -16.98
N GLN A 24 0.18 14.32 -17.45
CA GLN A 24 0.33 13.06 -18.20
C GLN A 24 0.17 11.87 -17.26
N LEU A 25 -0.64 10.90 -17.68
CA LEU A 25 -0.88 9.66 -16.95
C LEU A 25 -0.45 8.49 -17.83
N SER A 26 0.25 7.53 -17.22
CA SER A 26 0.62 6.27 -17.85
C SER A 26 -0.10 5.12 -17.14
N VAL A 27 -0.54 4.12 -17.90
CA VAL A 27 -1.07 2.89 -17.32
C VAL A 27 0.06 2.15 -16.61
N LEU A 28 -0.16 1.86 -15.32
CA LEU A 28 0.84 1.19 -14.48
C LEU A 28 0.50 -0.29 -14.38
N GLN A 29 1.51 -1.14 -14.52
CA GLN A 29 1.36 -2.57 -14.30
C GLN A 29 1.52 -2.87 -12.81
N SER A 30 0.49 -3.46 -12.19
CA SER A 30 0.54 -3.80 -10.77
C SER A 30 1.56 -4.92 -10.54
N SER A 31 2.41 -4.74 -9.52
CA SER A 31 3.28 -5.80 -9.02
C SER A 31 2.54 -6.68 -8.02
N ASP A 32 3.09 -7.85 -7.71
CA ASP A 32 2.55 -8.71 -6.66
C ASP A 32 2.82 -8.10 -5.27
N ILE A 33 1.75 -7.83 -4.51
CA ILE A 33 1.83 -7.16 -3.22
C ILE A 33 2.63 -7.97 -2.21
N ILE A 34 2.49 -9.30 -2.21
CA ILE A 34 3.10 -10.18 -1.22
C ILE A 34 4.62 -10.24 -1.39
N SER A 35 5.09 -10.51 -2.60
CA SER A 35 6.52 -10.56 -2.92
C SER A 35 7.20 -9.20 -2.71
N ASP A 36 6.63 -8.11 -3.22
CA ASP A 36 7.18 -6.75 -3.04
C ASP A 36 7.29 -6.36 -1.56
N THR A 37 6.24 -6.65 -0.76
CA THR A 37 6.25 -6.35 0.68
C THR A 37 7.29 -7.19 1.41
N ARG A 38 7.36 -8.49 1.11
CA ARG A 38 8.31 -9.42 1.74
C ARG A 38 9.76 -9.02 1.45
N ASP A 39 10.06 -8.61 0.23
CA ASP A 39 11.41 -8.20 -0.16
C ASP A 39 11.82 -6.88 0.51
N LYS A 40 10.92 -5.91 0.58
CA LYS A 40 11.15 -4.66 1.34
C LYS A 40 11.33 -4.94 2.83
N TRP A 41 10.50 -5.82 3.41
CA TRP A 41 10.60 -6.19 4.82
C TRP A 41 11.95 -6.85 5.14
N LYS A 42 12.42 -7.78 4.30
CA LYS A 42 13.77 -8.38 4.43
C LYS A 42 14.89 -7.34 4.38
N GLN A 43 14.75 -6.30 3.55
CA GLN A 43 15.75 -5.22 3.49
C GLN A 43 15.76 -4.37 4.76
N ILE A 44 14.59 -4.10 5.35
CA ILE A 44 14.47 -3.43 6.65
C ILE A 44 15.18 -4.26 7.73
N GLY A 45 14.93 -5.56 7.81
CA GLY A 45 15.58 -6.44 8.79
C GLY A 45 17.12 -6.53 8.66
N LYS A 46 17.69 -6.16 7.51
CA LYS A 46 19.15 -6.04 7.35
C LYS A 46 19.72 -4.69 7.80
N LYS A 47 18.87 -3.67 7.89
CA LYS A 47 19.26 -2.28 8.23
C LYS A 47 19.19 -2.01 9.72
N TYR A 48 18.27 -2.65 10.44
CA TYR A 48 18.02 -2.44 11.85
C TYR A 48 18.50 -3.66 12.65
N ASN A 49 19.28 -3.43 13.72
CA ASN A 49 19.81 -4.53 14.55
C ASN A 49 18.72 -5.21 15.37
N SER A 50 17.68 -4.47 15.76
CA SER A 50 16.50 -4.97 16.47
C SER A 50 15.29 -4.12 16.12
N ILE A 51 14.12 -4.77 16.00
CA ILE A 51 12.83 -4.11 15.81
C ILE A 51 12.01 -4.38 17.06
N SER A 52 11.75 -3.34 17.86
CA SER A 52 10.96 -3.48 19.09
C SER A 52 9.47 -3.51 18.78
N THR A 53 9.02 -2.65 17.87
CA THR A 53 7.61 -2.54 17.46
C THR A 53 7.49 -1.90 16.08
N VAL A 54 6.46 -2.29 15.33
CA VAL A 54 6.14 -1.75 14.00
C VAL A 54 4.74 -1.17 14.01
N ILE A 55 4.60 0.06 13.52
CA ILE A 55 3.29 0.64 13.18
C ILE A 55 3.15 0.64 11.66
N ILE A 56 2.07 0.04 11.15
CA ILE A 56 1.77 -0.04 9.73
C ILE A 56 0.56 0.82 9.37
N ALA A 57 0.75 1.73 8.42
CA ALA A 57 -0.34 2.37 7.70
C ALA A 57 -0.44 1.76 6.30
N ASN A 58 -1.41 0.86 6.10
CA ASN A 58 -1.62 0.20 4.81
C ASN A 58 -2.71 0.93 4.00
N CYS A 59 -2.46 1.18 2.72
CA CYS A 59 -3.49 1.77 1.87
C CYS A 59 -4.71 0.84 1.75
N VAL A 60 -5.92 1.33 2.01
CA VAL A 60 -7.16 0.55 1.96
C VAL A 60 -7.39 -0.15 0.62
N LEU A 61 -6.89 0.43 -0.48
CA LEU A 61 -6.99 -0.18 -1.81
C LEU A 61 -6.09 -1.42 -1.95
N ARG A 62 -4.96 -1.49 -1.22
CA ARG A 62 -4.17 -2.74 -1.12
C ARG A 62 -4.94 -3.78 -0.34
N SER A 63 -5.64 -3.39 0.72
CA SER A 63 -6.47 -4.32 1.49
C SER A 63 -7.60 -4.89 0.63
N PHE A 64 -8.24 -4.08 -0.22
CA PHE A 64 -9.22 -4.58 -1.18
C PHE A 64 -8.60 -5.53 -2.21
N GLU A 65 -7.42 -5.20 -2.76
CA GLU A 65 -6.72 -6.07 -3.70
C GLU A 65 -6.34 -7.42 -3.05
N LEU A 66 -5.72 -7.38 -1.88
CA LEU A 66 -5.37 -8.56 -1.09
C LEU A 66 -6.59 -9.42 -0.77
N ASN A 67 -7.70 -8.80 -0.35
CA ASN A 67 -8.93 -9.52 -0.07
C ASN A 67 -9.53 -10.15 -1.33
N SER A 68 -9.53 -9.44 -2.46
CA SER A 68 -10.05 -9.95 -3.74
C SER A 68 -9.25 -11.13 -4.29
N LYS A 69 -7.97 -11.25 -3.89
CA LYS A 69 -7.07 -12.34 -4.26
C LYS A 69 -6.95 -13.41 -3.16
N GLU A 70 -7.68 -13.27 -2.05
CA GLU A 70 -7.58 -14.16 -0.89
C GLU A 70 -6.18 -14.20 -0.23
N GLN A 71 -5.37 -13.16 -0.40
CA GLN A 71 -3.98 -13.06 0.07
C GLN A 71 -3.81 -12.28 1.38
N MET A 72 -4.91 -12.00 2.10
CA MET A 72 -4.84 -11.17 3.31
C MET A 72 -4.02 -11.84 4.42
N GLN A 73 -4.16 -13.17 4.58
CA GLN A 73 -3.37 -13.91 5.56
C GLN A 73 -1.89 -13.94 5.19
N ASP A 74 -1.57 -14.20 3.91
CA ASP A 74 -0.20 -14.19 3.40
C ASP A 74 0.52 -12.86 3.68
N TYR A 75 -0.22 -11.75 3.62
CA TYR A 75 0.32 -10.42 3.91
C TYR A 75 0.61 -10.23 5.41
N VAL A 76 -0.28 -10.67 6.29
CA VAL A 76 -0.09 -10.60 7.74
C VAL A 76 1.07 -11.49 8.19
N ASP A 77 1.19 -12.67 7.59
CA ASP A 77 2.22 -13.66 7.93
C ASP A 77 3.65 -13.18 7.64
N ILE A 78 3.83 -12.18 6.77
CA ILE A 78 5.14 -11.52 6.54
C ILE A 78 5.71 -10.97 7.85
N PHE A 79 4.86 -10.56 8.78
CA PHE A 79 5.25 -9.88 10.01
C PHE A 79 4.97 -10.71 11.27
N ALA A 80 4.69 -12.02 11.14
CA ALA A 80 4.19 -12.86 12.23
C ALA A 80 5.09 -12.91 13.49
N ASN A 81 6.38 -12.63 13.35
CA ASN A 81 7.34 -12.65 14.46
C ASN A 81 7.54 -11.29 15.16
N GLU A 82 6.84 -10.25 14.71
CA GLU A 82 7.04 -8.87 15.16
C GLU A 82 5.90 -8.40 16.06
N LYS A 83 6.19 -7.47 16.96
CA LYS A 83 5.15 -6.72 17.67
C LYS A 83 4.60 -5.65 16.74
N LEU A 84 3.41 -5.88 16.21
CA LEU A 84 2.84 -5.07 15.15
C LEU A 84 1.46 -4.52 15.51
N ILE A 85 1.25 -3.25 15.21
CA ILE A 85 -0.06 -2.62 15.17
C ILE A 85 -0.25 -2.04 13.77
N GLY A 86 -1.34 -2.41 13.12
CA GLY A 86 -1.65 -1.98 11.76
C GLY A 86 -3.03 -1.36 11.64
N PHE A 87 -3.16 -0.37 10.76
CA PHE A 87 -4.45 0.16 10.34
C PHE A 87 -4.48 0.42 8.84
N CYS A 88 -5.69 0.52 8.29
CA CYS A 88 -5.88 0.92 6.91
C CYS A 88 -6.11 2.43 6.83
N SER A 89 -5.43 3.08 5.90
CA SER A 89 -5.64 4.50 5.58
C SER A 89 -5.98 4.67 4.10
N TYR A 90 -6.59 5.80 3.76
CA TYR A 90 -6.48 6.26 2.38
C TYR A 90 -5.02 6.66 2.11
N GLY A 91 -4.64 6.66 0.84
CA GLY A 91 -3.27 6.91 0.40
C GLY A 91 -2.65 8.19 0.99
N GLU A 92 -1.33 8.33 0.89
CA GLU A 92 -0.61 9.47 1.45
C GLU A 92 -1.23 10.79 0.95
N ALA A 93 -1.91 11.53 1.83
CA ALA A 93 -2.59 12.76 1.43
C ALA A 93 -1.67 13.99 1.53
N PHE A 94 -0.66 13.93 2.40
CA PHE A 94 0.15 15.09 2.77
C PHE A 94 1.41 15.27 1.90
N ILE A 95 2.12 14.18 1.59
CA ILE A 95 3.41 14.24 0.85
C ILE A 95 3.19 14.10 -0.67
N GLY A 96 2.03 13.59 -1.07
CA GLY A 96 1.61 13.47 -2.46
C GLY A 96 0.56 12.40 -2.58
N HIS A 97 -0.55 12.68 -3.27
CA HIS A 97 -1.69 11.77 -3.33
C HIS A 97 -1.35 10.43 -4.02
N MET A 98 -0.90 9.44 -3.26
CA MET A 98 -0.44 8.15 -3.79
C MET A 98 -1.29 7.01 -3.24
N ASN A 99 -1.79 6.15 -4.14
CA ASN A 99 -2.49 4.93 -3.77
C ASN A 99 -1.55 3.72 -3.88
N HIS A 100 -1.97 2.61 -3.28
CA HIS A 100 -1.25 1.33 -3.26
C HIS A 100 0.14 1.37 -2.60
N SER A 101 0.30 2.16 -1.54
CA SER A 101 1.48 2.10 -0.66
C SER A 101 1.19 1.44 0.69
N THR A 102 2.26 0.97 1.34
CA THR A 102 2.29 0.64 2.76
C THR A 102 3.42 1.46 3.38
N THR A 103 3.15 2.16 4.46
CA THR A 103 4.16 2.88 5.23
C THR A 103 4.44 2.14 6.53
N PHE A 104 5.72 1.97 6.84
CA PHE A 104 6.20 1.40 8.09
C PHE A 104 6.81 2.50 8.95
N LEU A 105 6.41 2.56 10.21
CA LEU A 105 7.13 3.25 11.27
C LEU A 105 7.78 2.19 12.16
N ILE A 106 9.11 2.16 12.13
CA ILE A 106 9.93 1.22 12.91
C ILE A 106 10.33 1.91 14.22
N LEU A 107 10.09 1.24 15.33
CA LEU A 107 10.54 1.64 16.66
C LEU A 107 11.62 0.66 17.12
N GLU A 108 12.80 1.19 17.41
CA GLU A 108 13.96 0.45 17.94
C GLU A 108 13.90 0.36 19.47
#